data_AF-A0A9D4TD60-F1
#
_entry.id   AF-A0A9D4TD60-F1
#
_cell.length_a   1.000
_cell.length_b   1.000
_cell.length_c   1.000
_cell.angle_alpha   90.00
_cell.angle_beta   90.00
_cell.angle_gamma   90.00
#
_symmetry.space_group_name_H-M   'P 1'
#
loop_
_entity.id
_entity.type
_entity.pdbx_description
1 polymer ?
#
loop_
_entity_poly.entity_id
_entity_poly.type
_entity_poly.pdbx_seq_one_letter_code
_entity_poly.pdbx_strand_id
1 'polypeptide(L)'
;MENAVLATYYHVTSTDTKPQHSRCPKGEESWCAYNKAVARQQAPPKHRYNLPEYVAEALLPVRDPLEELHQHTEQLVQDQYGNYVVQHVLEHGRPEDKGRIVAAVRGRVLPLSQHKFASNVVEKCVTHASRSERALLIEEVCAYVDGPHSALYTMMKDQYANYVVQKMIEVAEPPQRKLLLHKIRPHVPSLRKYT
;
A
#
# COMPACT_ATOMS: atom_id res chain seq x y z
N MET A 1 5.65 -7.97 19.81
CA MET A 1 6.79 -7.17 20.32
C MET A 1 6.61 -5.69 19.97
N GLU A 2 6.29 -5.38 18.71
CA GLU A 2 6.02 -4.03 18.19
C GLU A 2 4.96 -3.22 18.98
N ASN A 3 3.83 -3.85 19.35
CA ASN A 3 2.79 -3.20 20.16
C ASN A 3 3.27 -2.74 21.54
N ALA A 4 4.21 -3.45 22.16
CA ALA A 4 4.75 -3.09 23.48
C ALA A 4 5.72 -1.91 23.38
N VAL A 5 6.55 -1.88 22.33
CA VAL A 5 7.49 -0.78 22.07
C VAL A 5 6.74 0.52 21.80
N LEU A 6 5.71 0.46 20.96
CA LEU A 6 4.86 1.62 20.66
C LEU A 6 4.07 2.07 21.89
N ALA A 7 3.52 1.15 22.68
CA ALA A 7 2.85 1.49 23.93
C ALA A 7 3.78 2.24 24.88
N THR A 8 5.05 1.82 25.00
CA THR A 8 6.06 2.52 25.80
C THR A 8 6.38 3.89 25.23
N TYR A 9 6.60 4.02 23.91
CA TYR A 9 6.90 5.32 23.26
C TYR A 9 5.79 6.35 23.48
N TYR A 10 4.54 5.99 23.20
CA TYR A 10 3.40 6.90 23.39
C TYR A 10 3.16 7.22 24.87
N HIS A 11 3.44 6.26 25.76
CA HIS A 11 3.36 6.49 27.20
C HIS A 11 4.41 7.50 27.69
N VAL A 12 5.67 7.37 27.28
CA VAL A 12 6.76 8.27 27.74
C VAL A 12 6.73 9.65 27.11
N THR A 13 6.02 9.82 25.99
CA THR A 13 5.80 11.11 25.32
C THR A 13 4.46 11.76 25.70
N SER A 14 3.65 11.10 26.53
CA SER A 14 2.36 11.60 26.99
C SER A 14 2.49 12.78 27.95
N THR A 15 1.56 13.73 27.89
CA THR A 15 1.50 14.89 28.79
C THR A 15 0.09 15.07 29.37
N ASP A 16 -0.06 15.93 30.38
CA ASP A 16 -1.38 16.24 30.96
C ASP A 16 -2.31 16.93 29.93
N THR A 17 -1.75 17.69 28.99
CA THR A 17 -2.51 18.37 27.92
C THR A 17 -2.73 17.50 26.69
N LYS A 18 -1.90 16.48 26.48
CA LYS A 18 -1.97 15.52 25.37
C LYS A 18 -1.76 14.09 25.90
N PRO A 19 -2.78 13.50 26.54
CA PRO A 19 -2.67 12.15 27.10
C PRO A 19 -2.67 11.09 25.99
N GLN A 20 -1.66 10.22 25.95
CA GLN A 20 -1.44 9.23 24.87
C GLN A 20 -1.40 7.79 25.41
N HIS A 21 -2.39 7.39 26.21
CA HIS A 21 -2.44 6.08 26.89
C HIS A 21 -3.28 5.00 26.20
N SER A 22 -3.80 5.28 25.00
CA SER A 22 -4.70 4.38 24.27
C SER A 22 -4.06 3.03 23.89
N ARG A 23 -2.74 3.02 23.71
CA ARG A 23 -1.96 1.82 23.35
C ARG A 23 -1.43 1.05 24.56
N CYS A 24 -1.49 1.61 25.77
CA CYS A 24 -1.09 0.90 26.97
C CYS A 24 -2.09 -0.23 27.29
N PRO A 25 -1.66 -1.31 27.97
CA PRO A 25 -2.58 -2.32 28.48
C PRO A 25 -3.72 -1.70 29.31
N LYS A 26 -4.88 -2.34 29.34
CA LYS A 26 -6.05 -1.88 30.10
C LYS A 26 -6.25 -2.74 31.36
N GLY A 27 -7.05 -2.23 32.29
CA GLY A 27 -7.40 -2.94 33.53
C GLY A 27 -6.43 -2.67 34.68
N GLU A 28 -6.75 -3.24 35.85
CA GLU A 28 -6.01 -2.97 37.10
C GLU A 28 -4.58 -3.50 37.09
N GLU A 29 -4.32 -4.53 36.28
CA GLU A 29 -3.00 -5.14 36.07
C GLU A 29 -2.15 -4.39 35.04
N SER A 30 -2.67 -3.32 34.42
CA SER A 30 -1.91 -2.54 33.44
C SER A 30 -0.71 -1.87 34.07
N TRP A 31 0.50 -2.00 33.53
CA TRP A 31 1.65 -1.22 34.05
C TRP A 31 1.47 0.31 33.93
N CYS A 32 0.55 0.80 33.09
CA CYS A 32 0.27 2.22 32.90
C CYS A 32 -0.61 2.77 34.03
N ALA A 33 -0.05 3.67 34.85
CA ALA A 33 -0.75 4.27 35.98
C ALA A 33 -2.02 5.02 35.59
N TYR A 34 -2.05 5.63 34.39
CA TYR A 34 -3.25 6.26 33.84
C TYR A 34 -4.37 5.23 33.63
N ASN A 35 -4.10 4.14 32.92
CA ASN A 35 -5.11 3.11 32.65
C ASN A 35 -5.52 2.33 33.91
N LYS A 36 -4.63 2.17 34.91
CA LYS A 36 -5.02 1.65 36.24
C LYS A 36 -6.01 2.57 36.94
N ALA A 37 -5.74 3.88 36.97
CA ALA A 37 -6.62 4.85 37.60
C ALA A 37 -8.00 4.88 36.92
N VAL A 38 -8.03 4.85 35.58
CA VAL A 38 -9.28 4.73 34.81
C VAL A 38 -10.04 3.45 35.16
N ALA A 39 -9.36 2.30 35.24
CA ALA A 39 -10.00 1.03 35.61
C ALA A 39 -10.61 1.07 37.03
N ARG A 40 -9.97 1.79 37.95
CA ARG A 40 -10.42 2.00 39.34
C ARG A 40 -11.38 3.17 39.52
N GLN A 41 -11.75 3.85 38.43
CA GLN A 41 -12.58 5.07 38.45
C GLN A 41 -11.98 6.19 39.33
N GLN A 42 -10.66 6.30 39.34
CA GLN A 42 -9.90 7.32 40.06
C GLN A 42 -9.34 8.37 39.10
N ALA A 43 -9.06 9.56 39.63
CA ALA A 43 -8.38 10.59 38.86
C ALA A 43 -6.97 10.12 38.45
N PRO A 44 -6.61 10.19 37.16
CA PRO A 44 -5.27 9.81 36.71
C PRO A 44 -4.19 10.69 37.34
N PRO A 45 -3.01 10.14 37.66
CA PRO A 45 -1.90 10.92 38.19
C PRO A 45 -1.36 11.88 37.12
N LYS A 46 -0.87 13.06 37.56
CA LYS A 46 -0.18 14.01 36.68
C LYS A 46 1.15 13.47 36.19
N HIS A 47 1.52 13.79 34.95
CA HIS A 47 2.82 13.41 34.38
C HIS A 47 3.93 14.20 35.08
N ARG A 48 4.89 13.50 35.69
CA ARG A 48 6.04 14.12 36.37
C ARG A 48 7.24 14.33 35.46
N TYR A 49 7.41 13.43 34.50
CA TYR A 49 8.51 13.43 33.53
C TYR A 49 7.94 12.98 32.19
N ASN A 50 8.27 13.72 31.14
CA ASN A 50 7.96 13.39 29.75
C ASN A 50 9.25 13.52 28.94
N LEU A 51 9.35 12.73 27.88
CA LEU A 51 10.45 12.84 26.95
C LEU A 51 10.38 14.22 26.25
N PRO A 52 11.45 15.03 26.24
CA PRO A 52 11.46 16.31 25.54
C PRO A 52 11.12 16.14 24.06
N GLU A 53 10.41 17.10 23.47
CA GLU A 53 9.88 16.99 22.10
C GLU A 53 10.98 16.71 21.08
N TYR A 54 12.14 17.38 21.16
CA TYR A 54 13.27 17.13 20.27
C TYR A 54 13.87 15.71 20.40
N VAL A 55 13.80 15.08 21.58
CA VAL A 55 14.24 13.69 21.79
C VAL A 55 13.19 12.72 21.25
N ALA A 56 11.90 13.04 21.44
CA ALA A 56 10.81 12.28 20.87
C ALA A 56 10.83 12.33 19.33
N GLU A 57 11.18 13.47 18.76
CA GLU A 57 11.40 13.73 17.32
C GLU A 57 12.64 13.01 16.78
N ALA A 58 13.72 12.92 17.55
CA ALA A 58 14.90 12.16 17.18
C ALA A 58 14.68 10.62 17.26
N LEU A 59 13.74 10.16 18.08
CA LEU A 59 13.30 8.75 18.15
C LEU A 59 12.17 8.43 17.18
N LEU A 60 11.54 9.44 16.59
CA LEU A 60 10.47 9.37 15.60
C LEU A 60 10.89 8.72 14.27
N PRO A 61 12.16 8.68 13.81
CA PRO A 61 12.61 7.87 12.68
C PRO A 61 12.59 6.35 12.95
N VAL A 62 12.26 5.93 14.18
CA VAL A 62 11.82 4.55 14.49
C VAL A 62 10.29 4.43 14.32
N ARG A 63 9.66 5.39 13.62
CA ARG A 63 8.29 5.28 13.09
C ARG A 63 8.18 4.02 12.26
N ASP A 64 7.01 3.40 12.35
CA ASP A 64 6.59 2.28 11.49
C ASP A 64 7.12 2.51 10.07
N PRO A 65 8.16 1.77 9.61
CA PRO A 65 8.83 2.03 8.33
C PRO A 65 7.85 2.03 7.15
N LEU A 66 6.67 1.43 7.34
CA LEU A 66 5.60 1.42 6.37
C LEU A 66 4.94 2.79 6.20
N GLU A 67 4.83 3.62 7.23
CA GLU A 67 4.20 4.94 7.09
C GLU A 67 5.06 5.89 6.25
N GLU A 68 6.38 5.86 6.43
CA GLU A 68 7.32 6.61 5.58
C GLU A 68 7.29 6.08 4.15
N LEU A 69 7.27 4.75 3.97
CA LEU A 69 7.08 4.12 2.66
C LEU A 69 5.80 4.58 1.98
N HIS A 70 4.69 4.68 2.72
CA HIS A 70 3.40 5.10 2.16
C HIS A 70 3.40 6.57 1.71
N GLN A 71 4.12 7.45 2.41
CA GLN A 71 4.29 8.86 2.01
C GLN A 71 5.11 9.01 0.72
N HIS A 72 5.99 8.05 0.44
CA HIS A 72 6.90 8.06 -0.71
C HIS A 72 6.56 7.01 -1.77
N THR A 73 5.38 6.38 -1.71
CA THR A 73 5.05 5.24 -2.57
C THR A 73 5.14 5.60 -4.05
N GLU A 74 4.70 6.78 -4.47
CA GLU A 74 4.72 7.19 -5.89
C GLU A 74 6.15 7.31 -6.46
N GLN A 75 7.09 7.77 -5.63
CA GLN A 75 8.50 7.83 -5.98
C GLN A 75 9.11 6.43 -5.96
N LEU A 76 8.81 5.65 -4.92
CA LEU A 76 9.37 4.32 -4.73
C LEU A 76 8.93 3.34 -5.82
N VAL A 77 7.69 3.38 -6.31
CA VAL A 77 7.25 2.47 -7.39
C VAL A 77 8.04 2.68 -8.69
N GLN A 78 8.55 3.88 -8.93
CA GLN A 78 9.34 4.23 -10.10
C GLN A 78 10.84 4.17 -9.86
N ASP A 79 11.30 4.04 -8.60
CA ASP A 79 12.72 3.98 -8.29
C ASP A 79 13.31 2.59 -8.61
N GLN A 80 14.56 2.55 -9.08
CA GLN A 80 15.26 1.33 -9.48
C GLN A 80 15.49 0.33 -8.33
N TYR A 81 15.49 0.80 -7.07
CA TYR A 81 15.62 -0.02 -5.86
C TYR A 81 14.34 -0.01 -5.03
N GLY A 82 13.71 1.16 -4.88
CA GLY A 82 12.48 1.35 -4.11
C GLY A 82 11.34 0.44 -4.57
N ASN A 83 11.27 0.12 -5.87
CA ASN A 83 10.24 -0.76 -6.40
C ASN A 83 10.26 -2.14 -5.73
N TYR A 84 11.44 -2.68 -5.38
CA TYR A 84 11.54 -3.99 -4.71
C TYR A 84 10.96 -3.95 -3.29
N VAL A 85 11.12 -2.83 -2.59
CA VAL A 85 10.53 -2.64 -1.25
C VAL A 85 9.01 -2.64 -1.35
N VAL A 86 8.45 -1.92 -2.33
CA VAL A 86 7.00 -1.89 -2.56
C VAL A 86 6.48 -3.28 -2.96
N GLN A 87 7.18 -4.00 -3.83
CA GLN A 87 6.83 -5.38 -4.19
C GLN A 87 6.83 -6.31 -2.97
N HIS A 88 7.81 -6.17 -2.07
CA HIS A 88 7.88 -6.96 -0.85
C HIS A 88 6.65 -6.74 0.06
N VAL A 89 6.19 -5.49 0.19
CA VAL A 89 4.96 -5.16 0.93
C VAL A 89 3.73 -5.74 0.23
N LEU A 90 3.66 -5.69 -1.10
CA LEU A 90 2.56 -6.30 -1.86
C LEU A 90 2.47 -7.81 -1.65
N GLU A 91 3.59 -8.51 -1.52
CA GLU A 91 3.62 -9.95 -1.29
C GLU A 91 3.29 -10.31 0.17
N HIS A 92 3.98 -9.68 1.13
CA HIS A 92 4.04 -10.13 2.52
C HIS A 92 3.40 -9.18 3.54
N GLY A 93 3.07 -7.95 3.13
CA GLY A 93 2.49 -6.92 4.00
C GLY A 93 1.04 -7.18 4.41
N ARG A 94 0.52 -6.34 5.29
CA ARG A 94 -0.87 -6.43 5.76
C ARG A 94 -1.83 -5.98 4.65
N PRO A 95 -3.08 -6.47 4.59
CA PRO A 95 -4.06 -6.06 3.59
C PRO A 95 -4.24 -4.54 3.48
N GLU A 96 -4.17 -3.81 4.59
CA GLU A 96 -4.30 -2.36 4.63
C GLU A 96 -3.14 -1.66 3.91
N ASP A 97 -1.91 -2.15 4.08
CA ASP A 97 -0.72 -1.60 3.42
C ASP A 97 -0.75 -1.89 1.92
N LYS A 98 -1.17 -3.10 1.53
CA LYS A 98 -1.38 -3.45 0.12
C LYS A 98 -2.42 -2.53 -0.52
N GLY A 99 -3.53 -2.30 0.17
CA GLY A 99 -4.59 -1.42 -0.32
C GLY A 99 -4.15 0.02 -0.51
N ARG A 100 -3.28 0.56 0.37
CA ARG A 100 -2.68 1.91 0.18
C ARG A 100 -1.80 1.97 -1.07
N ILE A 101 -0.96 0.96 -1.30
CA ILE A 101 -0.13 0.88 -2.51
C ILE A 101 -1.01 0.78 -3.76
N VAL A 102 -2.03 -0.07 -3.74
CA VAL A 102 -2.97 -0.22 -4.87
C VAL A 102 -3.72 1.08 -5.14
N ALA A 103 -4.12 1.81 -4.10
CA ALA A 103 -4.74 3.12 -4.24
C ALA A 103 -3.79 4.14 -4.90
N ALA A 104 -2.49 4.07 -4.63
CA ALA A 104 -1.49 4.89 -5.32
C ALA A 104 -1.32 4.49 -6.80
N VAL A 105 -1.45 3.21 -7.14
CA VAL A 105 -1.35 2.74 -8.54
C VAL A 105 -2.61 3.07 -9.36
N ARG A 106 -3.78 3.03 -8.73
CA ARG A 106 -5.09 3.29 -9.37
C ARG A 106 -5.14 4.68 -10.02
N GLY A 107 -5.75 4.77 -11.20
CA GLY A 107 -5.81 5.96 -12.03
C GLY A 107 -4.54 6.22 -12.84
N ARG A 108 -3.49 5.42 -12.65
CA ARG A 108 -2.19 5.52 -13.33
C ARG A 108 -1.71 4.18 -13.87
N VAL A 109 -2.60 3.22 -14.07
CA VAL A 109 -2.20 1.85 -14.45
C VAL A 109 -1.49 1.84 -15.80
N LEU A 110 -2.00 2.57 -16.81
CA LEU A 110 -1.35 2.67 -18.12
C LEU A 110 0.08 3.23 -18.03
N PRO A 111 0.32 4.47 -17.55
CA PRO A 111 1.67 5.03 -17.53
C PRO A 111 2.65 4.24 -16.64
N LEU A 112 2.19 3.70 -15.49
CA LEU A 112 3.05 2.89 -14.63
C LEU A 112 3.40 1.54 -15.26
N SER A 113 2.50 0.94 -16.04
CA SER A 113 2.78 -0.31 -16.75
C SER A 113 3.83 -0.15 -17.85
N GLN A 114 3.97 1.05 -18.43
CA GLN A 114 4.99 1.37 -19.44
C GLN A 114 6.33 1.79 -18.83
N HIS A 115 6.44 1.81 -17.50
CA HIS A 115 7.66 2.20 -16.81
C HIS A 115 8.47 0.97 -16.41
N LYS A 116 9.77 0.96 -16.75
CA LYS A 116 10.69 -0.18 -16.54
C LYS A 116 10.64 -0.81 -15.14
N PHE A 117 10.51 0.01 -14.10
CA PHE A 117 10.48 -0.45 -12.71
C PHE A 117 9.07 -0.61 -12.15
N ALA A 118 8.15 0.28 -12.56
CA ALA A 118 6.81 0.31 -11.97
C ALA A 118 5.91 -0.77 -12.57
N SER A 119 6.19 -1.26 -13.79
CA SER A 119 5.47 -2.38 -14.40
C SER A 119 5.45 -3.61 -13.49
N ASN A 120 6.59 -3.91 -12.84
CA ASN A 120 6.70 -5.02 -11.88
C ASN A 120 5.79 -4.80 -10.66
N VAL A 121 5.68 -3.56 -10.19
CA VAL A 121 4.78 -3.20 -9.07
C VAL A 121 3.32 -3.36 -9.48
N VAL A 122 2.95 -2.98 -10.71
CA VAL A 122 1.59 -3.18 -11.23
C VAL A 122 1.27 -4.68 -11.33
N GLU A 123 2.20 -5.51 -11.79
CA GLU A 123 2.05 -6.98 -11.80
C GLU A 123 1.79 -7.53 -10.38
N LYS A 124 2.55 -7.05 -9.38
CA LYS A 124 2.32 -7.45 -7.98
C LYS A 124 1.00 -6.94 -7.43
N CYS A 125 0.56 -5.74 -7.83
CA CYS A 125 -0.75 -5.22 -7.44
C CYS A 125 -1.86 -6.14 -7.95
N VAL A 126 -1.89 -6.48 -9.25
CA VAL A 126 -2.95 -7.35 -9.78
C VAL A 126 -2.87 -8.76 -9.17
N THR A 127 -1.67 -9.25 -8.85
CA THR A 127 -1.48 -10.59 -8.26
C THR A 127 -1.91 -10.67 -6.80
N HIS A 128 -1.53 -9.70 -5.96
CA HIS A 128 -1.64 -9.80 -4.50
C HIS A 128 -2.69 -8.87 -3.86
N ALA A 129 -3.30 -7.96 -4.63
CA ALA A 129 -4.43 -7.18 -4.14
C ALA A 129 -5.66 -8.04 -3.87
N SER A 130 -6.61 -7.49 -3.12
CA SER A 130 -7.92 -8.11 -2.93
C SER A 130 -8.64 -8.29 -4.26
N ARG A 131 -9.65 -9.17 -4.30
CA ARG A 131 -10.44 -9.42 -5.50
C ARG A 131 -11.09 -8.15 -6.05
N SER A 132 -11.63 -7.31 -5.16
CA SER A 132 -12.24 -6.02 -5.50
C SER A 132 -11.23 -5.03 -6.04
N GLU A 133 -10.06 -4.91 -5.43
CA GLU A 133 -9.01 -4.00 -5.90
C GLU A 133 -8.46 -4.42 -7.26
N ARG A 134 -8.16 -5.71 -7.44
CA ARG A 134 -7.76 -6.25 -8.74
C ARG A 134 -8.80 -5.96 -9.82
N ALA A 135 -10.09 -6.11 -9.50
CA ALA A 135 -11.18 -5.80 -10.43
C ALA A 135 -11.10 -4.36 -10.92
N LEU A 136 -10.91 -3.40 -10.00
CA LEU A 136 -10.81 -1.98 -10.33
C LEU A 136 -9.62 -1.69 -11.26
N LEU A 137 -8.46 -2.32 -11.04
CA LEU A 137 -7.29 -2.13 -11.90
C LEU A 137 -7.50 -2.70 -13.32
N ILE A 138 -8.16 -3.86 -13.43
CA ILE A 138 -8.48 -4.46 -14.73
C ILE A 138 -9.54 -3.64 -15.48
N GLU A 139 -10.57 -3.18 -14.77
CA GLU A 139 -11.62 -2.33 -15.32
C GLU A 139 -11.08 -1.01 -15.83
N GLU A 140 -10.15 -0.38 -15.09
CA GLU A 140 -9.45 0.84 -15.50
C GLU A 140 -8.81 0.65 -16.89
N VAL A 141 -8.02 -0.40 -17.07
CA VAL A 141 -7.35 -0.70 -18.35
C VAL A 141 -8.34 -1.06 -19.45
N CYS A 142 -9.43 -1.75 -19.12
CA CYS A 142 -10.47 -2.10 -20.10
C CYS A 142 -11.27 -0.86 -20.57
N ALA A 143 -11.48 0.11 -19.69
CA ALA A 143 -12.30 1.30 -19.96
C ALA A 143 -11.48 2.47 -20.53
N TYR A 144 -10.19 2.55 -20.24
CA TYR A 144 -9.36 3.68 -20.62
C TYR A 144 -9.02 3.70 -22.12
N VAL A 145 -9.06 4.91 -22.69
CA VAL A 145 -8.71 5.21 -24.09
C VAL A 145 -7.49 6.12 -24.08
N ASP A 146 -6.48 5.75 -24.85
CA ASP A 146 -5.22 6.45 -25.03
C ASP A 146 -5.16 7.03 -26.46
N GLY A 147 -5.62 8.27 -26.60
CA GLY A 147 -5.77 8.94 -27.90
C GLY A 147 -6.70 8.14 -28.84
N PRO A 148 -6.22 7.67 -30.01
CA PRO A 148 -7.03 6.88 -30.94
C PRO A 148 -7.11 5.39 -30.57
N HIS A 149 -6.44 4.94 -29.52
CA HIS A 149 -6.29 3.54 -29.17
C HIS A 149 -6.86 3.20 -27.80
N SER A 150 -7.18 1.93 -27.55
CA SER A 150 -7.49 1.49 -26.18
C SER A 150 -6.20 1.35 -25.37
N ALA A 151 -6.28 1.51 -24.05
CA ALA A 151 -5.13 1.29 -23.16
C ALA A 151 -4.53 -0.11 -23.38
N LEU A 152 -5.39 -1.14 -23.50
CA LEU A 152 -4.97 -2.50 -23.80
C LEU A 152 -4.14 -2.59 -25.10
N TYR A 153 -4.57 -1.91 -26.17
CA TYR A 153 -3.82 -1.90 -27.42
C TYR A 153 -2.43 -1.27 -27.24
N THR A 154 -2.35 -0.13 -26.57
CA THR A 154 -1.07 0.53 -26.26
C THR A 154 -0.19 -0.39 -25.42
N MET A 155 -0.72 -0.96 -24.34
CA MET A 155 0.04 -1.81 -23.42
C MET A 155 0.56 -3.09 -24.08
N MET A 156 -0.22 -3.74 -24.94
CA MET A 156 0.21 -4.97 -25.62
C MET A 156 1.38 -4.76 -26.59
N LYS A 157 1.62 -3.52 -27.03
CA LYS A 157 2.74 -3.17 -27.93
C LYS A 157 3.94 -2.57 -27.20
N ASP A 158 3.82 -2.30 -25.91
CA ASP A 158 4.86 -1.70 -25.09
C ASP A 158 5.83 -2.77 -24.58
N GLN A 159 7.12 -2.42 -24.47
CA GLN A 159 8.18 -3.36 -24.06
C GLN A 159 8.05 -3.85 -22.60
N TYR A 160 7.32 -3.13 -21.74
CA TYR A 160 7.09 -3.51 -20.34
C TYR A 160 5.63 -3.83 -20.08
N ALA A 161 4.69 -3.01 -20.58
CA ALA A 161 3.28 -3.16 -20.23
C ALA A 161 2.64 -4.43 -20.80
N ASN A 162 3.24 -5.05 -21.82
CA ASN A 162 2.76 -6.33 -22.35
C ASN A 162 2.79 -7.45 -21.29
N TYR A 163 3.76 -7.43 -20.36
CA TYR A 163 3.85 -8.38 -19.26
C TYR A 163 2.72 -8.18 -18.25
N VAL A 164 2.36 -6.91 -17.98
CA VAL A 164 1.21 -6.57 -17.14
C VAL A 164 -0.09 -7.10 -17.73
N VAL A 165 -0.30 -6.97 -19.05
CA VAL A 165 -1.51 -7.53 -19.72
C VAL A 165 -1.56 -9.05 -19.58
N GLN A 166 -0.44 -9.74 -19.79
CA GLN A 166 -0.35 -11.20 -19.60
C GLN A 166 -0.70 -11.58 -18.16
N LYS A 167 -0.13 -10.87 -17.18
CA LYS A 167 -0.41 -11.10 -15.77
C LYS A 167 -1.89 -10.87 -15.44
N MET A 168 -2.50 -9.80 -15.95
CA MET A 168 -3.93 -9.54 -15.78
C MET A 168 -4.80 -10.69 -16.30
N ILE A 169 -4.48 -11.26 -17.47
CA ILE A 169 -5.23 -12.41 -18.02
C ILE A 169 -5.10 -13.64 -17.10
N GLU A 170 -3.90 -13.89 -16.60
CA GLU A 170 -3.59 -15.02 -15.70
C GLU A 170 -4.41 -14.94 -14.41
N VAL A 171 -4.44 -13.78 -13.75
CA VAL A 171 -5.05 -13.62 -12.41
C VAL A 171 -6.52 -13.18 -12.43
N ALA A 172 -7.04 -12.78 -13.60
CA ALA A 172 -8.43 -12.34 -13.75
C ALA A 172 -9.44 -13.46 -13.45
N GLU A 173 -10.53 -13.10 -12.77
CA GLU A 173 -11.68 -13.99 -12.61
C GLU A 173 -12.39 -14.22 -13.95
N PRO A 174 -13.16 -15.31 -14.13
CA PRO A 174 -13.73 -15.67 -15.44
C PRO A 174 -14.49 -14.54 -16.16
N PRO A 175 -15.32 -13.72 -15.48
CA PRO A 175 -15.99 -12.59 -16.14
C PRO A 175 -15.01 -11.52 -16.64
N GLN A 176 -14.02 -11.16 -15.82
CA GLN A 176 -12.97 -10.19 -16.16
C GLN A 176 -12.09 -10.70 -17.29
N ARG A 177 -11.69 -11.98 -17.24
CA ARG A 177 -10.89 -12.62 -18.28
C ARG A 177 -11.62 -12.61 -19.62
N LYS A 178 -12.93 -12.90 -19.62
CA LYS A 178 -13.77 -12.83 -20.82
C LYS A 178 -13.79 -11.42 -21.41
N LEU A 179 -13.90 -10.39 -20.57
CA LEU A 179 -13.86 -8.98 -20.99
C LEU A 179 -12.50 -8.61 -21.61
N LEU A 180 -11.40 -8.96 -20.94
CA LEU A 180 -10.03 -8.75 -21.45
C LEU A 180 -9.87 -9.39 -22.83
N LEU A 181 -10.19 -10.68 -22.96
CA LEU A 181 -10.06 -11.41 -24.22
C LEU A 181 -10.95 -10.83 -25.33
N HIS A 182 -12.17 -10.38 -24.99
CA HIS A 182 -13.04 -9.72 -25.96
C HIS A 182 -12.41 -8.44 -26.53
N LYS A 183 -11.75 -7.63 -25.70
CA LYS A 183 -11.06 -6.41 -26.12
C LYS A 183 -9.74 -6.69 -26.85
N ILE A 184 -9.05 -7.77 -26.53
CA ILE A 184 -7.78 -8.15 -27.15
C ILE A 184 -7.98 -8.80 -28.53
N ARG A 185 -9.05 -9.60 -28.70
CA ARG A 185 -9.29 -10.41 -29.91
C ARG A 185 -9.19 -9.64 -31.24
N PRO A 186 -9.73 -8.41 -31.38
CA PRO A 186 -9.61 -7.64 -32.62
C PRO A 186 -8.16 -7.28 -33.00
N HIS A 187 -7.25 -7.25 -32.01
CA HIS A 187 -5.87 -6.80 -32.19
C HIS A 187 -4.87 -7.95 -32.41
N VAL A 188 -5.28 -9.21 -32.18
CA VAL A 188 -4.44 -10.41 -32.34
C VAL A 188 -3.72 -10.47 -33.69
N PRO A 189 -4.34 -10.15 -34.86
CA PRO A 189 -3.64 -10.17 -36.14
C PRO A 189 -2.47 -9.20 -36.22
N SER A 190 -2.57 -8.05 -35.54
CA SER A 190 -1.52 -7.03 -35.50
C SER A 190 -0.39 -7.40 -34.55
N LEU A 191 -0.67 -8.15 -33.48
CA LEU A 191 0.32 -8.57 -32.48
C LEU A 191 1.28 -9.65 -33.00
N ARG A 192 0.84 -10.49 -33.94
CA ARG A 192 1.69 -11.49 -34.62
C ARG A 192 2.88 -10.90 -35.39
N LYS A 193 2.90 -9.57 -35.60
CA LYS A 193 4.01 -8.86 -36.26
C LYS A 193 5.09 -8.39 -35.27
N TYR A 194 4.87 -8.54 -33.97
CA TYR A 194 5.75 -8.09 -32.89
C TYR A 194 6.38 -9.25 -32.10
N THR A 195 6.10 -10.50 -32.51
CA THR A 195 6.78 -11.74 -32.13
C THR A 195 7.71 -12.18 -33.24
#